data_AF-A0AAV0VA51-F1
#
_entry.id   AF-A0AAV0VA51-F1
#
_cell.length_a   1.000
_cell.length_b   1.000
_cell.length_c   1.000
_cell.angle_alpha   90.00
_cell.angle_beta   90.00
_cell.angle_gamma   90.00
#
_symmetry.space_group_name_H-M   'P 1'
#
loop_
_entity.id
_entity.type
_entity.pdbx_description
1 polymer ?
#
loop_
_entity_poly.entity_id
_entity_poly.type
_entity_poly.pdbx_seq_one_letter_code
_entity_poly.pdbx_strand_id
1 'polypeptide(L)'
;MEILRMKVPRMSDEDGWIAFFSGKSGTEATATPPHLRLLLQFDQVLTRRLLDYHATWLSDEGMLLSRARAVWIYALLARLDKPVHAGVAATIRQILRCCWTLRCNLEAPSDIQLKSLNILIVIAGGFFGQLHDLE
;
A
#
# COMPACT_ATOMS: atom_id res chain seq x y z
N MET A 1 2.84 30.79 -9.91
CA MET A 1 1.99 29.65 -9.55
C MET A 1 2.28 29.28 -8.11
N GLU A 2 1.35 29.58 -7.21
CA GLU A 2 1.47 29.20 -5.81
C GLU A 2 1.41 27.67 -5.72
N ILE A 3 2.52 27.07 -5.28
CA ILE A 3 2.62 25.64 -5.11
C ILE A 3 1.75 25.31 -3.90
N LEU A 4 0.54 24.78 -4.15
CA LEU A 4 -0.24 24.11 -3.11
C LEU A 4 0.62 22.96 -2.57
N ARG A 5 1.38 23.23 -1.50
CA ARG A 5 2.01 22.20 -0.68
C ARG A 5 0.88 21.42 -0.05
N MET A 6 0.56 20.28 -0.63
CA MET A 6 -0.32 19.32 -0.01
C MET A 6 0.24 19.02 1.38
N LYS A 7 -0.56 19.24 2.43
CA LYS A 7 -0.12 18.98 3.82
C LYS A 7 -0.07 17.47 4.01
N VAL A 8 1.13 16.93 3.95
CA VAL A 8 1.42 15.51 4.21
C VAL A 8 1.59 15.31 5.71
N PRO A 9 1.05 14.23 6.31
CA PRO A 9 1.26 13.93 7.73
C PRO A 9 2.75 13.78 8.08
N ARG A 10 3.09 13.92 9.36
CA ARG A 10 4.44 13.59 9.84
C ARG A 10 4.66 12.08 9.70
N MET A 11 5.90 11.65 9.49
CA MET A 11 6.19 10.21 9.32
C MET A 11 5.67 9.35 10.48
N SER A 12 5.67 9.86 11.71
CA SER A 12 5.19 9.17 12.91
C SER A 12 3.68 9.30 13.16
N ASP A 13 2.94 10.04 12.34
CA ASP A 13 1.51 10.32 12.52
C ASP A 13 0.65 9.26 11.82
N GLU A 14 0.56 8.08 12.44
CA GLU A 14 -0.13 6.91 11.87
C GLU A 14 -1.61 7.17 11.59
N ASP A 15 -2.32 7.81 12.52
CA ASP A 15 -3.73 8.18 12.34
C ASP A 15 -3.90 9.16 11.18
N GLY A 16 -3.00 10.14 11.07
CA GLY A 16 -2.95 11.06 9.94
C GLY A 16 -2.78 10.34 8.61
N TRP A 17 -1.92 9.32 8.56
CA TRP A 17 -1.71 8.50 7.36
C TRP A 17 -2.90 7.59 7.05
N ILE A 18 -3.56 6.99 8.03
CA ILE A 18 -4.79 6.20 7.83
C ILE A 18 -5.86 7.08 7.17
N ALA A 19 -6.09 8.27 7.71
CA ALA A 19 -7.04 9.23 7.16
C ALA A 19 -6.62 9.70 5.75
N PHE A 20 -5.32 9.87 5.51
CA PHE A 20 -4.78 10.28 4.22
C PHE A 20 -5.04 9.24 3.12
N PHE A 21 -4.84 7.95 3.42
CA PHE A 21 -4.97 6.85 2.45
C PHE A 21 -6.39 6.32 2.29
N SER A 22 -7.21 6.42 3.33
CA SER A 22 -8.56 5.84 3.36
C SER A 22 -9.66 6.88 3.18
N GLY A 23 -9.33 8.18 3.33
CA GLY A 23 -10.31 9.23 3.51
C GLY A 23 -10.80 9.28 4.97
N LYS A 24 -11.40 10.40 5.37
CA LYS A 24 -11.93 10.57 6.73
C LYS A 24 -13.38 10.09 6.79
N SER A 25 -13.66 9.13 7.68
CA SER A 25 -15.05 8.76 8.00
C SER A 25 -15.80 9.97 8.56
N GLY A 26 -16.98 10.28 7.99
CA GLY A 26 -17.83 11.39 8.45
C GLY A 26 -17.55 12.77 7.86
N THR A 27 -16.64 12.90 6.89
CA THR A 27 -16.45 14.14 6.10
C THR A 27 -16.41 13.82 4.61
N GLU A 28 -16.83 14.74 3.74
CA GLU A 28 -16.76 14.57 2.27
C GLU A 28 -15.32 14.49 1.71
N ALA A 29 -14.30 14.49 2.58
CA ALA A 29 -12.90 14.40 2.18
C ALA A 29 -12.57 12.99 1.67
N THR A 30 -12.61 12.85 0.34
CA THR A 30 -12.16 11.65 -0.39
C THR A 30 -10.70 11.34 -0.07
N ALA A 31 -10.33 10.05 -0.05
CA ALA A 31 -8.95 9.62 0.07
C ALA A 31 -8.04 10.37 -0.92
N THR A 32 -6.89 10.84 -0.45
CA THR A 32 -5.93 11.56 -1.31
C THR A 32 -5.34 10.57 -2.31
N PRO A 33 -5.46 10.76 -3.64
CA PRO A 33 -4.86 9.83 -4.61
C PRO A 33 -3.34 10.03 -4.72
N PRO A 34 -2.57 8.97 -5.05
CA PRO A 34 -1.12 9.05 -5.20
C PRO A 34 -0.72 9.69 -6.53
N HIS A 35 -0.87 11.00 -6.66
CA HIS A 35 -0.38 11.73 -7.83
C HIS A 35 1.15 11.69 -7.91
N LEU A 36 1.70 11.65 -9.13
CA LEU A 36 3.14 11.59 -9.37
C LEU A 36 3.91 12.67 -8.60
N ARG A 37 3.42 13.92 -8.62
CA ARG A 37 4.05 15.04 -7.92
C ARG A 37 4.16 14.82 -6.41
N LEU A 38 3.20 14.14 -5.80
CA LEU A 38 3.20 13.80 -4.38
C LEU A 38 4.18 12.65 -4.11
N LEU A 39 4.12 11.59 -4.92
CA LEU A 39 5.02 10.44 -4.80
C LEU A 39 6.51 10.81 -4.95
N LEU A 40 6.82 11.78 -5.80
CA LEU A 40 8.18 12.30 -5.98
C LEU A 40 8.69 13.12 -4.78
N GLN A 41 7.82 13.50 -3.84
CA GLN A 41 8.22 14.13 -2.58
C GLN A 41 8.58 13.10 -1.51
N PHE A 42 8.24 11.83 -1.71
CA PHE A 42 8.56 10.78 -0.74
C PHE A 42 9.96 10.24 -1.03
N ASP A 43 10.85 10.42 -0.05
CA ASP A 43 12.15 9.78 -0.06
C ASP A 43 12.02 8.28 0.23
N GLN A 44 13.12 7.55 0.15
CA GLN A 44 13.10 6.11 0.40
C GLN A 44 12.78 5.77 1.85
N VAL A 45 13.13 6.63 2.83
CA VAL A 45 12.86 6.35 4.25
C VAL A 45 11.36 6.39 4.50
N LEU A 46 10.70 7.45 4.07
CA LEU A 46 9.26 7.61 4.16
C LEU A 46 8.53 6.54 3.35
N THR A 47 8.95 6.28 2.10
CA THR A 47 8.30 5.27 1.24
C THR A 47 8.28 3.89 1.91
N ARG A 48 9.41 3.47 2.49
CA ARG A 48 9.52 2.20 3.22
C ARG A 48 8.66 2.18 4.47
N ARG A 49 8.69 3.25 5.28
CA ARG A 49 7.87 3.37 6.49
C ARG A 49 6.38 3.30 6.20
N LEU A 50 5.91 3.97 5.14
CA LEU A 50 4.50 3.92 4.74
C LEU A 50 4.10 2.53 4.24
N LEU A 51 5.01 1.82 3.58
CA LEU A 51 4.77 0.44 3.19
C LEU A 51 4.67 -0.49 4.41
N ASP A 52 5.52 -0.29 5.43
CA ASP A 52 5.43 -1.01 6.71
C ASP A 52 4.07 -0.79 7.38
N TYR A 53 3.59 0.46 7.40
CA TYR A 53 2.24 0.75 7.90
C TYR A 53 1.16 -0.02 7.17
N HIS A 54 1.20 -0.05 5.84
CA HIS A 54 0.26 -0.86 5.07
C HIS A 54 0.35 -2.35 5.37
N ALA A 55 1.55 -2.90 5.60
CA ALA A 55 1.74 -4.30 5.97
C ALA A 55 1.09 -4.63 7.32
N THR A 56 1.33 -3.78 8.33
CA THR A 56 0.71 -3.90 9.66
C THR A 56 -0.81 -3.81 9.57
N TRP A 57 -1.34 -2.75 8.97
CA TRP A 57 -2.79 -2.54 8.86
C TRP A 57 -3.52 -3.57 8.00
N LEU A 58 -2.82 -4.29 7.12
CA LEU A 58 -3.40 -5.42 6.37
C LEU A 58 -3.38 -6.73 7.17
N SER A 59 -2.60 -6.80 8.23
CA SER A 59 -2.53 -7.95 9.12
C SER A 59 -3.58 -7.88 10.23
N ASP A 60 -4.12 -6.69 10.50
CA ASP A 60 -5.19 -6.50 11.48
C ASP A 60 -6.49 -7.18 11.05
N GLU A 61 -7.06 -7.98 11.94
CA GLU A 61 -8.29 -8.73 11.68
C GLU A 61 -9.46 -7.79 11.33
N GLY A 62 -10.17 -8.11 10.25
CA GLY A 62 -11.34 -7.36 9.79
C GLY A 62 -11.04 -6.18 8.85
N MET A 63 -9.78 -5.85 8.60
CA MET A 63 -9.47 -4.76 7.67
C MET A 63 -9.61 -5.18 6.21
N LEU A 64 -10.63 -4.65 5.52
CA LEU A 64 -10.80 -4.85 4.08
C LEU A 64 -9.83 -3.98 3.28
N LEU A 65 -9.28 -4.54 2.19
CA LEU A 65 -8.48 -3.78 1.24
C LEU A 65 -9.41 -2.95 0.33
N SER A 66 -9.50 -1.65 0.61
CA SER A 66 -10.18 -0.71 -0.28
C SER A 66 -9.37 -0.46 -1.56
N ARG A 67 -10.05 -0.06 -2.64
CA ARG A 67 -9.38 0.31 -3.90
C ARG A 67 -8.35 1.43 -3.70
N ALA A 68 -8.69 2.44 -2.91
CA ALA A 68 -7.79 3.56 -2.64
C ALA A 68 -6.49 3.09 -1.96
N ARG A 69 -6.61 2.21 -0.94
CA ARG A 69 -5.45 1.61 -0.28
C ARG A 69 -4.63 0.72 -1.24
N ALA A 70 -5.29 -0.07 -2.08
CA ALA A 70 -4.59 -0.89 -3.06
C ALA A 70 -3.75 -0.05 -4.05
N VAL A 71 -4.32 1.07 -4.51
CA VAL A 71 -3.62 2.01 -5.40
C VAL A 71 -2.42 2.66 -4.69
N TRP A 72 -2.54 2.98 -3.40
CA TRP A 72 -1.43 3.48 -2.58
C TRP A 72 -0.31 2.46 -2.39
N ILE A 73 -0.65 1.22 -2.05
CA ILE A 73 0.34 0.14 -1.90
C ILE A 73 1.09 -0.06 -3.22
N TYR A 74 0.37 -0.12 -4.35
CA TYR A 74 0.99 -0.21 -5.67
C TYR A 74 1.94 0.98 -5.95
N ALA A 75 1.50 2.20 -5.65
CA ALA A 75 2.30 3.40 -5.88
C ALA A 75 3.57 3.45 -5.02
N LEU A 76 3.49 3.01 -3.75
CA LEU A 76 4.64 2.91 -2.86
C LEU A 76 5.61 1.81 -3.33
N LEU A 77 5.09 0.65 -3.72
CA LEU A 77 5.88 -0.43 -4.33
C LEU A 77 6.62 0.07 -5.58
N ALA A 78 5.95 0.83 -6.46
CA ALA A 78 6.57 1.40 -7.65
C ALA A 78 7.66 2.46 -7.36
N ARG A 79 7.68 3.03 -6.15
CA ARG A 79 8.69 4.01 -5.71
C ARG A 79 9.91 3.38 -5.04
N LEU A 80 9.88 2.10 -4.70
CA LEU A 80 11.01 1.42 -4.08
C LEU A 80 12.19 1.30 -5.07
N ASP A 81 13.37 1.70 -4.62
CA ASP A 81 14.60 1.49 -5.39
C ASP A 81 15.06 0.03 -5.29
N LYS A 82 15.62 -0.50 -6.38
CA LYS A 82 16.31 -1.80 -6.41
C LYS A 82 17.83 -1.58 -6.24
N PRO A 83 18.55 -2.48 -5.55
CA PRO A 83 18.07 -3.69 -4.88
C PRO A 83 17.32 -3.40 -3.57
N VAL A 84 16.30 -4.21 -3.26
CA VAL A 84 15.60 -4.15 -1.98
C VAL A 84 16.42 -4.87 -0.91
N HIS A 85 16.60 -4.25 0.26
CA HIS A 85 17.28 -4.89 1.39
C HIS A 85 16.31 -5.80 2.15
N ALA A 86 16.86 -6.69 2.98
CA ALA A 86 16.13 -7.77 3.65
C ALA A 86 14.91 -7.30 4.47
N GLY A 87 15.00 -6.15 5.13
CA GLY A 87 13.89 -5.57 5.89
C GLY A 87 12.69 -5.25 5.01
N VAL A 88 12.90 -4.50 3.93
CA VAL A 88 11.84 -4.20 2.95
C VAL A 88 11.32 -5.46 2.26
N ALA A 89 12.19 -6.42 1.95
CA ALA A 89 11.77 -7.71 1.41
C ALA A 89 10.81 -8.45 2.38
N ALA A 90 11.07 -8.41 3.69
CA ALA A 90 10.15 -8.95 4.70
C ALA A 90 8.79 -8.23 4.68
N THR A 91 8.77 -6.90 4.60
CA THR A 91 7.54 -6.10 4.47
C THR A 91 6.73 -6.47 3.22
N ILE A 92 7.39 -6.59 2.06
CA ILE A 92 6.74 -6.99 0.81
C ILE A 92 6.14 -8.40 0.93
N ARG A 93 6.86 -9.35 1.57
CA ARG A 93 6.33 -10.69 1.84
C ARG A 93 5.13 -10.68 2.77
N GLN A 94 5.11 -9.82 3.78
CA GLN A 94 3.94 -9.67 4.65
C GLN A 94 2.73 -9.20 3.85
N ILE A 95 2.88 -8.15 3.03
CA ILE A 95 1.81 -7.67 2.15
C ILE A 95 1.34 -8.77 1.19
N LEU A 96 2.26 -9.52 0.58
CA LEU A 96 1.96 -10.64 -0.31
C LEU A 96 1.09 -11.69 0.40
N ARG A 97 1.50 -12.13 1.59
CA ARG A 97 0.74 -13.11 2.40
C ARG A 97 -0.65 -12.59 2.74
N CYS A 98 -0.77 -11.35 3.23
CA CYS A 98 -2.06 -10.75 3.52
C CYS A 98 -2.95 -10.67 2.28
N CYS A 99 -2.42 -10.26 1.13
CA CYS A 99 -3.19 -10.21 -0.12
C CYS A 99 -3.66 -11.60 -0.57
N TRP A 100 -2.83 -12.63 -0.39
CA TRP A 100 -3.25 -14.01 -0.66
C TRP A 100 -4.35 -14.49 0.28
N THR A 101 -4.19 -14.32 1.59
CA THR A 101 -5.22 -14.70 2.58
C THR A 101 -6.54 -13.99 2.29
N LEU A 102 -6.48 -12.67 2.05
CA LEU A 102 -7.65 -11.89 1.68
C LEU A 102 -8.30 -12.43 0.41
N ARG A 103 -7.52 -12.75 -0.62
CA ARG A 103 -8.02 -13.31 -1.88
C ARG A 103 -8.69 -14.68 -1.70
N CYS A 104 -8.12 -15.57 -0.89
CA CYS A 104 -8.67 -16.90 -0.64
C CYS A 104 -10.00 -16.86 0.11
N ASN A 105 -10.20 -15.85 0.96
CA ASN A 105 -11.39 -15.70 1.80
C ASN A 105 -12.52 -14.89 1.11
N LEU A 106 -12.42 -14.59 -0.19
CA LEU A 106 -13.47 -13.88 -0.92
C LEU A 106 -14.57 -14.84 -1.38
N GLU A 107 -15.78 -14.70 -0.83
CA GLU A 107 -16.93 -15.52 -1.25
C GLU A 107 -17.65 -14.96 -2.48
N ALA A 108 -17.71 -13.63 -2.64
CA ALA A 108 -18.35 -12.95 -3.77
C ALA A 108 -17.67 -11.61 -4.11
N PRO A 109 -16.40 -11.63 -4.58
CA PRO A 109 -15.66 -10.40 -4.78
C PRO A 109 -16.16 -9.59 -5.98
N SER A 110 -16.18 -8.27 -5.84
CA SER A 110 -16.29 -7.41 -7.00
C SER A 110 -15.07 -7.57 -7.91
N ASP A 111 -15.29 -7.34 -9.20
CA ASP A 111 -14.24 -7.32 -10.23
C ASP A 111 -13.04 -6.45 -9.84
N ILE A 112 -13.32 -5.30 -9.23
CA ILE A 112 -12.31 -4.33 -8.78
C ILE A 112 -11.46 -4.89 -7.63
N GLN A 113 -12.09 -5.51 -6.64
CA GLN A 113 -11.38 -6.11 -5.50
C GLN A 113 -10.46 -7.24 -5.97
N LEU A 114 -10.98 -8.13 -6.82
CA LEU A 114 -10.23 -9.27 -7.35
C LEU A 114 -9.01 -8.82 -8.16
N LYS A 115 -9.20 -7.84 -9.06
CA LYS A 115 -8.12 -7.25 -9.87
C LYS A 115 -7.09 -6.54 -9.00
N SER A 116 -7.52 -5.80 -7.98
CA SER A 116 -6.62 -5.08 -7.06
C SER A 116 -5.69 -6.04 -6.32
N LEU A 117 -6.23 -7.13 -5.75
CA LEU A 117 -5.42 -8.14 -5.06
C LEU A 117 -4.47 -8.84 -6.01
N ASN A 118 -4.92 -9.21 -7.21
CA ASN A 118 -4.08 -9.85 -8.23
C ASN A 118 -2.88 -9.00 -8.62
N ILE A 119 -3.08 -7.71 -8.85
CA ILE A 119 -1.99 -6.79 -9.20
C ILE A 119 -0.97 -6.72 -8.05
N LEU A 120 -1.43 -6.57 -6.81
CA LEU A 120 -0.52 -6.52 -5.65
C LEU A 120 0.26 -7.82 -5.49
N ILE A 121 -0.39 -8.98 -5.65
CA ILE A 121 0.25 -10.30 -5.60
C ILE A 121 1.32 -10.42 -6.69
N VAL A 122 1.03 -10.03 -7.93
CA VAL A 122 2.00 -10.13 -9.05
C VAL A 122 3.18 -9.18 -8.87
N ILE A 123 2.95 -7.95 -8.40
CA ILE A 123 4.04 -7.00 -8.18
C ILE A 123 4.90 -7.43 -7.00
N ALA A 124 4.30 -7.76 -5.86
CA ALA A 124 5.04 -8.21 -4.68
C ALA A 124 5.76 -9.54 -4.94
N GLY A 125 5.04 -10.51 -5.51
CA GLY A 125 5.54 -11.84 -5.78
C GLY A 125 6.49 -11.92 -6.96
N GLY A 126 6.01 -11.57 -8.16
CA GLY A 126 6.74 -11.71 -9.41
C GLY A 126 7.79 -10.61 -9.64
N PHE A 127 7.40 -9.34 -9.59
CA PHE A 127 8.33 -8.23 -9.91
C PHE A 127 9.44 -8.03 -8.86
N PHE A 128 9.10 -8.18 -7.58
CA PHE A 128 10.08 -8.13 -6.48
C PHE A 128 10.66 -9.50 -6.12
N GLY A 129 10.23 -10.59 -6.77
CA GLY A 129 10.74 -11.94 -6.50
C GLY A 129 10.51 -12.41 -5.07
N GLN A 130 9.45 -11.93 -4.40
CA GLN A 130 9.14 -12.30 -3.01
C GLN A 130 8.19 -13.50 -2.92
N LEU A 131 7.71 -13.97 -4.05
CA LEU A 131 7.11 -15.27 -4.21
C LEU A 131 8.28 -16.24 -4.38
N HIS A 132 8.72 -16.90 -3.31
CA HIS A 132 9.78 -17.91 -3.44
C HIS A 132 9.21 -19.28 -3.76
N ASP A 133 9.99 -19.98 -4.57
CA ASP A 133 9.70 -21.20 -5.31
C ASP A 133 9.27 -22.34 -4.40
N LEU A 134 8.17 -23.00 -4.77
CA LEU A 134 7.88 -24.37 -4.35
C LEU A 134 8.90 -25.26 -5.08
N GLU A 135 10.15 -25.30 -4.62
CA GLU A 135 11.07 -26.41 -4.86
C GLU A 135 11.02 -27.40 -3.70
#